data_AF-A0A820T0H9-F1
#
_entry.id   AF-A0A820T0H9-F1
#
_cell.length_a   1.000
_cell.length_b   1.000
_cell.length_c   1.000
_cell.angle_alpha   90.00
_cell.angle_beta   90.00
_cell.angle_gamma   90.00
#
_symmetry.space_group_name_H-M   'P 1'
#
loop_
_entity.id
_entity.type
_entity.pdbx_description
1 polymer ?
#
loop_
_entity_poly.entity_id
_entity_poly.type
_entity_poly.pdbx_seq_one_letter_code
_entity_poly.pdbx_strand_id
1 'polypeptide(L)'
;MNSNEAPSGRMHGILLLNSNAMDYSVDRTPSVSIRTIGGILDFFAFLDPTPEQVVQQYTWLVGRSILPFYCSFGFQLSRWGYSNLAHMQNIVKRNRDAGIPLDVQYADIDYMEAAKDFTIDPINYKGLKEYFAQLNREGVRTIIILDPGTIDDQTRYTPTIEGMREDVFVKSDDGQTPIKGSCWPGDVFFPDFFTKRAQDWWSRLIKDFHHVNVSFDGFCIVWVCLRQDEKSEAAKSDDKQKGLSRNEVLQEMLMFLVAGYETTSTALTWFVHLVSKNPRVQAKIKAELGDNKSQRLSIEQLDSLEYLNCVIDETLRFAPPGSYTVRNLTIDDRLPGSGIQLYKGDEVMINIYNLTRDKRYWKIDPDLFYPERFQGVDKDHHPYALIPFGGGHRQCVGQDLARLELKAITTRLMQHVTFGDGGQEVNAGGHKREFTLHPKNVGVTITFD
;
A
#
# COMPACT_ATOMS: atom_id res chain seq x y z
N MET A 1 10.76 29.33 -27.57
CA MET A 1 9.79 28.89 -28.60
C MET A 1 8.40 29.21 -28.06
N ASN A 2 7.57 29.87 -28.86
CA ASN A 2 6.26 30.40 -28.49
C ASN A 2 5.28 29.27 -28.13
N SER A 3 4.69 29.32 -26.93
CA SER A 3 3.80 28.29 -26.36
C SER A 3 2.31 28.59 -26.56
N ASN A 4 1.92 28.98 -27.78
CA ASN A 4 0.51 29.24 -28.14
C ASN A 4 -0.02 28.28 -29.22
N GLU A 5 0.66 27.17 -29.50
CA GLU A 5 0.08 26.08 -30.28
C GLU A 5 -0.68 25.13 -29.35
N ALA A 6 -1.97 24.90 -29.64
CA ALA A 6 -2.69 23.78 -29.06
C ALA A 6 -1.87 22.49 -29.30
N PRO A 7 -1.65 21.63 -28.29
CA PRO A 7 -0.86 20.43 -28.47
C PRO A 7 -1.45 19.62 -29.62
N SER A 8 -0.62 19.32 -30.62
CA SER A 8 -1.00 18.68 -31.89
C SER A 8 -1.69 17.29 -31.78
N GLY A 9 -1.96 16.81 -30.56
CA GLY A 9 -2.45 15.46 -30.26
C GLY A 9 -1.38 14.37 -30.41
N ARG A 10 -0.20 14.71 -30.98
CA ARG A 10 0.88 13.75 -31.23
C ARG A 10 1.46 13.22 -29.93
N MET A 11 1.59 11.90 -29.87
CA MET A 11 2.11 11.17 -28.72
C MET A 11 3.44 10.51 -29.09
N HIS A 12 4.25 10.18 -28.08
CA HIS A 12 5.35 9.24 -28.26
C HIS A 12 5.48 8.36 -27.03
N GLY A 13 6.06 7.17 -27.19
CA GLY A 13 6.38 6.26 -26.09
C GLY A 13 7.88 6.01 -26.05
N ILE A 14 8.42 5.80 -24.84
CA ILE A 14 9.81 5.39 -24.62
C ILE A 14 9.80 4.11 -23.78
N LEU A 15 10.49 3.08 -24.26
CA LEU A 15 10.78 1.87 -23.51
C LEU A 15 12.28 1.80 -23.26
N LEU A 16 12.67 1.62 -21.99
CA LEU A 16 14.00 1.14 -21.63
C LEU A 16 13.90 -0.37 -21.37
N LEU A 17 14.54 -1.18 -22.22
CA LEU A 17 14.58 -2.63 -22.07
C LEU A 17 15.71 -3.00 -21.09
N ASN A 18 15.44 -2.92 -19.79
CA ASN A 18 16.39 -3.26 -18.74
C ASN A 18 15.61 -3.89 -17.55
N SER A 19 16.16 -4.92 -16.92
CA SER A 19 15.52 -5.67 -15.83
C SER A 19 16.22 -5.52 -14.47
N ASN A 20 17.26 -4.69 -14.38
CA ASN A 20 17.97 -4.40 -13.14
C ASN A 20 17.14 -3.42 -12.29
N ALA A 21 17.41 -3.36 -10.99
CA ALA A 21 16.76 -2.37 -10.13
C ALA A 21 17.06 -0.95 -10.64
N MET A 22 16.01 -0.13 -10.74
CA MET A 22 16.12 1.20 -11.31
C MET A 22 15.12 2.18 -10.68
N ASP A 23 15.54 3.45 -10.65
CA ASP A 23 14.71 4.58 -10.24
C ASP A 23 14.33 5.44 -11.45
N TYR A 24 13.12 5.98 -11.40
CA TYR A 24 12.62 6.99 -12.34
C TYR A 24 12.38 8.29 -11.56
N SER A 25 12.97 9.39 -12.00
CA SER A 25 12.66 10.72 -11.47
C SER A 25 12.19 11.65 -12.59
N VAL A 26 11.04 12.31 -12.37
CA VAL A 26 10.47 13.28 -13.28
C VAL A 26 10.71 14.67 -12.70
N ASP A 27 11.42 15.53 -13.44
CA ASP A 27 11.75 16.88 -13.00
C ASP A 27 10.69 17.91 -13.43
N ARG A 28 10.85 19.18 -12.98
CA ARG A 28 9.91 20.28 -13.25
C ARG A 28 9.98 20.83 -14.68
N THR A 29 11.11 20.69 -15.35
CA THR A 29 11.17 20.67 -16.81
C THR A 29 10.78 19.26 -17.25
N PRO A 30 9.97 19.05 -18.30
CA PRO A 30 9.52 17.71 -18.68
C PRO A 30 10.71 16.86 -19.15
N SER A 31 11.43 16.29 -18.20
CA SER A 31 12.57 15.40 -18.35
C SER A 31 12.39 14.23 -17.40
N VAL A 32 12.72 13.05 -17.91
CA VAL A 32 12.72 11.81 -17.15
C VAL A 32 14.18 11.39 -17.02
N SER A 33 14.67 11.30 -15.80
CA SER A 33 15.98 10.72 -15.49
C SER A 33 15.79 9.28 -15.05
N ILE A 34 16.49 8.36 -15.71
CA ILE A 34 16.44 6.92 -15.40
C ILE A 34 17.81 6.51 -14.85
N ARG A 35 17.84 5.91 -13.65
CA ARG A 35 19.07 5.41 -13.02
C ARG A 35 18.91 3.93 -12.76
N THR A 36 19.69 3.11 -13.45
CA THR A 36 19.74 1.66 -13.26
C THR A 36 21.06 1.25 -12.62
N ILE A 37 21.05 0.23 -11.76
CA ILE A 37 22.26 -0.27 -11.10
C ILE A 37 23.06 -1.27 -11.96
N GLY A 38 22.56 -1.61 -13.15
CA GLY A 38 23.22 -2.60 -14.00
C GLY A 38 22.60 -2.75 -15.39
N GLY A 39 23.16 -3.66 -16.18
CA GLY A 39 22.76 -3.90 -17.57
C GLY A 39 23.23 -2.80 -18.53
N ILE A 40 22.49 -2.61 -19.61
CA ILE A 40 22.75 -1.60 -20.64
C ILE A 40 21.56 -0.63 -20.76
N LEU A 41 21.80 0.51 -21.41
CA LEU A 41 20.74 1.46 -21.77
C LEU A 41 20.24 1.17 -23.19
N ASP A 42 19.31 0.22 -23.30
CA ASP A 42 18.67 -0.16 -24.57
C ASP A 42 17.30 0.50 -24.73
N PHE A 43 17.23 1.55 -25.54
CA PHE A 43 16.06 2.41 -25.68
C PHE A 43 15.32 2.21 -27.00
N PHE A 44 13.99 2.13 -26.91
CA PHE A 44 13.08 2.15 -28.05
C PHE A 44 12.17 3.37 -27.95
N ALA A 45 11.99 4.07 -29.08
CA ALA A 45 11.09 5.21 -29.20
C ALA A 45 9.98 4.89 -30.22
N PHE A 46 8.73 5.19 -29.83
CA PHE A 46 7.52 4.96 -30.62
C PHE A 46 6.89 6.31 -30.93
N LEU A 47 6.69 6.66 -32.21
CA LEU A 47 6.48 8.06 -32.64
C LEU A 47 5.15 8.32 -33.37
N ASP A 48 4.11 7.52 -33.10
CA ASP A 48 2.82 7.65 -33.80
C ASP A 48 1.91 8.77 -33.26
N PRO A 49 1.03 9.34 -34.10
CA PRO A 49 0.27 10.54 -33.76
C PRO A 49 -0.83 10.32 -32.72
N THR A 50 -1.18 9.07 -32.38
CA THR A 50 -2.24 8.77 -31.40
C THR A 50 -1.72 7.84 -30.28
N PRO A 51 -2.24 7.97 -29.04
CA PRO A 51 -1.86 7.07 -27.94
C PRO A 51 -2.07 5.58 -28.27
N GLU A 52 -3.16 5.23 -28.97
CA GLU A 52 -3.48 3.86 -29.35
C GLU A 52 -2.42 3.26 -30.27
N GLN A 53 -1.95 4.03 -31.25
CA GLN A 53 -0.92 3.58 -32.18
C GLN A 53 0.45 3.42 -31.48
N VAL A 54 0.79 4.32 -30.54
CA VAL A 54 1.99 4.16 -29.70
C VAL A 54 1.93 2.85 -28.91
N VAL A 55 0.78 2.51 -28.31
CA VAL A 55 0.60 1.22 -27.61
C VAL A 55 0.66 0.03 -28.59
N GLN A 56 0.14 0.18 -29.81
CA GLN A 56 0.27 -0.85 -30.84
C GLN A 56 1.72 -1.11 -31.25
N GLN A 57 2.54 -0.07 -31.41
CA GLN A 57 3.97 -0.21 -31.71
C GLN A 57 4.72 -0.86 -30.54
N TYR A 58 4.43 -0.41 -29.31
CA TYR A 58 5.01 -0.97 -28.09
C TYR A 58 4.71 -2.47 -27.97
N THR A 59 3.43 -2.86 -28.05
CA THR A 59 3.02 -4.27 -27.97
C THR A 59 3.45 -5.08 -29.19
N TRP A 60 3.67 -4.47 -30.35
CA TRP A 60 4.32 -5.15 -31.47
C TRP A 60 5.77 -5.54 -31.15
N LEU A 61 6.51 -4.69 -30.43
CA LEU A 61 7.89 -4.97 -30.01
C LEU A 61 7.96 -5.99 -28.87
N VAL A 62 7.22 -5.78 -27.77
CA VAL A 62 7.35 -6.61 -26.56
C VAL A 62 6.50 -7.88 -26.57
N GLY A 63 5.60 -8.01 -27.54
CA GLY A 63 4.64 -9.09 -27.65
C GLY A 63 3.21 -8.61 -27.39
N ARG A 64 2.29 -9.02 -28.27
CA ARG A 64 0.87 -8.70 -28.13
C ARG A 64 0.27 -9.49 -26.98
N SER A 65 -0.67 -8.88 -26.27
CA SER A 65 -1.46 -9.59 -25.26
C SER A 65 -2.08 -10.84 -25.89
N ILE A 66 -1.95 -11.97 -25.19
CA ILE A 66 -2.62 -13.21 -25.59
C ILE A 66 -4.14 -13.00 -25.57
N LEU A 67 -4.85 -13.66 -26.49
CA LEU A 67 -6.31 -13.69 -26.44
C LEU A 67 -6.72 -14.55 -25.23
N PRO A 68 -7.34 -13.98 -24.19
CA PRO A 68 -7.71 -14.75 -23.02
C PRO A 68 -8.91 -15.65 -23.33
N PHE A 69 -9.03 -16.77 -22.62
CA PHE A 69 -10.16 -17.69 -22.80
C PHE A 69 -11.48 -17.00 -22.44
N TYR A 70 -12.56 -17.31 -23.15
CA TYR A 70 -13.83 -16.59 -23.00
C TYR A 70 -14.35 -16.54 -21.56
N CYS A 71 -14.22 -17.63 -20.80
CA CYS A 71 -14.64 -17.71 -19.39
C CYS A 71 -13.89 -16.75 -18.45
N SER A 72 -12.70 -16.28 -18.82
CA SER A 72 -11.92 -15.35 -17.99
C SER A 72 -12.53 -13.95 -17.92
N PHE A 73 -13.41 -13.58 -18.86
CA PHE A 73 -14.18 -12.35 -18.81
C PHE A 73 -15.39 -12.44 -17.87
N GLY A 74 -15.76 -13.65 -17.45
CA GLY A 74 -16.84 -13.90 -16.51
C GLY A 74 -16.47 -13.55 -15.07
N PHE A 75 -17.47 -13.58 -14.19
CA PHE A 75 -17.23 -13.31 -12.78
C PHE A 75 -16.52 -14.49 -12.12
N GLN A 76 -15.50 -14.16 -11.31
CA GLN A 76 -14.63 -15.15 -10.70
C GLN A 76 -14.64 -15.01 -9.18
N LEU A 77 -14.84 -16.12 -8.47
CA LEU A 77 -14.98 -16.14 -7.02
C LEU A 77 -13.75 -16.79 -6.37
N SER A 78 -13.13 -16.05 -5.46
CA SER A 78 -11.94 -16.48 -4.72
C SER A 78 -11.96 -15.97 -3.30
N ARG A 79 -11.18 -16.62 -2.44
CA ARG A 79 -10.71 -16.10 -1.16
C ARG A 79 -9.54 -16.95 -0.68
N TRP A 80 -8.69 -16.34 0.12
CA TRP A 80 -7.93 -17.06 1.13
C TRP A 80 -8.82 -17.36 2.35
N GLY A 81 -8.73 -18.56 2.90
CA GLY A 81 -9.44 -18.99 4.10
C GLY A 81 -10.77 -19.67 3.82
N TYR A 82 -10.88 -20.47 2.74
CA TYR A 82 -11.91 -21.50 2.71
C TYR A 82 -11.51 -22.57 3.74
N SER A 83 -12.23 -22.65 4.86
CA SER A 83 -11.83 -23.53 5.98
C SER A 83 -11.84 -25.03 5.64
N ASN A 84 -12.62 -25.45 4.64
CA ASN A 84 -12.72 -26.81 4.11
C ASN A 84 -13.59 -26.83 2.84
N LEU A 85 -13.69 -27.99 2.19
CA LEU A 85 -14.50 -28.18 0.98
C LEU A 85 -15.98 -27.82 1.18
N ALA A 86 -16.58 -28.18 2.32
CA ALA A 86 -18.00 -27.88 2.59
C ALA A 86 -18.25 -26.37 2.70
N HIS A 87 -17.31 -25.63 3.28
CA HIS A 87 -17.36 -24.17 3.30
C HIS A 87 -17.27 -23.60 1.88
N MET A 88 -16.34 -24.07 1.03
CA MET A 88 -16.25 -23.65 -0.38
C MET A 88 -17.57 -23.94 -1.13
N GLN A 89 -18.12 -25.15 -0.97
CA GLN A 89 -19.40 -25.56 -1.56
C GLN A 89 -20.55 -24.66 -1.14
N ASN A 90 -20.66 -24.33 0.14
CA ASN A 90 -21.70 -23.44 0.66
C ASN A 90 -21.59 -22.02 0.06
N ILE A 91 -20.36 -21.50 -0.07
CA ILE A 91 -20.11 -20.17 -0.64
C ILE A 91 -20.44 -20.15 -2.14
N VAL A 92 -20.08 -21.18 -2.90
CA VAL A 92 -20.49 -21.28 -4.31
C VAL A 92 -22.02 -21.38 -4.41
N LYS A 93 -22.62 -22.27 -3.63
CA LYS A 93 -24.07 -22.50 -3.65
C LYS A 93 -24.85 -21.22 -3.35
N ARG A 94 -24.53 -20.50 -2.27
CA ARG A 94 -25.27 -19.28 -1.90
C ARG A 94 -25.18 -18.19 -2.98
N ASN A 95 -24.05 -18.07 -3.68
CA ASN A 95 -23.90 -17.07 -4.76
C ASN A 95 -24.78 -17.45 -5.95
N ARG A 96 -24.82 -18.74 -6.31
CA ARG A 96 -25.69 -19.23 -7.38
C ARG A 96 -27.18 -19.16 -7.03
N ASP A 97 -27.54 -19.49 -5.79
CA ASP A 97 -28.92 -19.34 -5.28
C ASP A 97 -29.36 -17.86 -5.32
N ALA A 98 -28.44 -16.93 -5.11
CA ALA A 98 -28.69 -15.49 -5.23
C ALA A 98 -28.73 -14.97 -6.69
N GLY A 99 -28.55 -15.85 -7.68
CA GLY A 99 -28.57 -15.48 -9.10
C GLY A 99 -27.33 -14.72 -9.58
N ILE A 100 -26.21 -14.77 -8.83
CA ILE A 100 -24.94 -14.16 -9.24
C ILE A 100 -24.32 -15.02 -10.35
N PRO A 101 -24.04 -14.48 -11.55
CA PRO A 101 -23.30 -15.19 -12.58
C PRO A 101 -21.93 -15.61 -12.04
N LEU A 102 -21.54 -16.87 -12.26
CA LEU A 102 -20.27 -17.41 -11.79
C LEU A 102 -19.67 -18.29 -12.88
N ASP A 103 -18.55 -17.85 -13.44
CA ASP A 103 -17.84 -18.57 -14.50
C ASP A 103 -16.63 -19.32 -13.97
N VAL A 104 -16.01 -18.82 -12.88
CA VAL A 104 -14.75 -19.38 -12.35
C VAL A 104 -14.78 -19.45 -10.82
N GLN A 105 -14.42 -20.61 -10.27
CA GLN A 105 -14.14 -20.80 -8.85
C GLN A 105 -12.64 -21.05 -8.62
N TYR A 106 -12.05 -20.27 -7.72
CA TYR A 106 -10.67 -20.45 -7.29
C TYR A 106 -10.54 -21.34 -6.06
N ALA A 107 -9.45 -22.09 -5.98
CA ALA A 107 -8.96 -22.70 -4.75
C ALA A 107 -7.58 -22.14 -4.41
N ASP A 108 -7.53 -21.39 -3.31
CA ASP A 108 -6.31 -20.84 -2.70
C ASP A 108 -5.57 -21.93 -1.89
N ILE A 109 -4.43 -21.60 -1.28
CA ILE A 109 -3.50 -22.56 -0.64
C ILE A 109 -4.13 -23.50 0.40
N ASP A 110 -5.31 -23.14 0.93
CA ASP A 110 -6.07 -23.96 1.87
C ASP A 110 -6.36 -25.37 1.34
N TYR A 111 -6.47 -25.55 0.00
CA TYR A 111 -6.74 -26.87 -0.58
C TYR A 111 -5.57 -27.84 -0.45
N MET A 112 -4.35 -27.33 -0.28
CA MET A 112 -3.11 -28.10 -0.28
C MET A 112 -2.84 -28.75 1.06
N GLU A 113 -2.16 -29.90 1.07
CA GLU A 113 -1.67 -30.50 2.31
C GLU A 113 -0.52 -29.66 2.89
N ALA A 114 -0.78 -28.94 3.98
CA ALA A 114 0.19 -28.08 4.64
C ALA A 114 0.86 -27.07 3.67
N ALA A 115 0.06 -26.49 2.77
CA ALA A 115 0.49 -25.51 1.75
C ALA A 115 1.59 -26.01 0.80
N LYS A 116 1.69 -27.33 0.57
CA LYS A 116 2.61 -27.91 -0.41
C LYS A 116 1.93 -27.98 -1.77
N ASP A 117 2.55 -27.44 -2.81
CA ASP A 117 2.07 -27.58 -4.19
C ASP A 117 1.82 -29.05 -4.58
N PHE A 118 1.02 -29.27 -5.62
CA PHE A 118 0.77 -30.61 -6.15
C PHE A 118 0.25 -31.63 -5.11
N THR A 119 -0.35 -31.16 -4.02
CA THR A 119 -1.03 -31.97 -3.00
C THR A 119 -2.46 -31.49 -2.77
N ILE A 120 -3.27 -32.32 -2.12
CA ILE A 120 -4.62 -31.97 -1.66
C ILE A 120 -4.69 -32.41 -0.19
N ASP A 121 -5.19 -31.54 0.69
CA ASP A 121 -5.42 -31.88 2.10
C ASP A 121 -6.42 -33.07 2.19
N PRO A 122 -5.98 -34.24 2.70
CA PRO A 122 -6.78 -35.46 2.68
C PRO A 122 -7.94 -35.43 3.68
N ILE A 123 -7.99 -34.44 4.58
CA ILE A 123 -9.02 -34.29 5.62
C ILE A 123 -9.99 -33.17 5.21
N ASN A 124 -9.49 -31.95 5.03
CA ASN A 124 -10.33 -30.77 4.83
C ASN A 124 -10.85 -30.64 3.39
N TYR A 125 -10.13 -31.22 2.43
CA TYR A 125 -10.43 -31.13 1.01
C TYR A 125 -10.64 -32.50 0.35
N LYS A 126 -10.98 -33.50 1.17
CA LYS A 126 -11.44 -34.81 0.68
C LYS A 126 -12.68 -34.63 -0.20
N GLY A 127 -12.57 -35.04 -1.46
CA GLY A 127 -13.66 -34.91 -2.43
C GLY A 127 -13.51 -33.74 -3.41
N LEU A 128 -12.40 -32.99 -3.34
CA LEU A 128 -12.16 -31.81 -4.20
C LEU A 128 -12.20 -32.18 -5.68
N LYS A 129 -11.62 -33.32 -6.06
CA LYS A 129 -11.61 -33.85 -7.42
C LYS A 129 -13.03 -34.01 -7.98
N GLU A 130 -13.90 -34.65 -7.21
CA GLU A 130 -15.30 -34.90 -7.58
C GLU A 130 -16.09 -33.59 -7.66
N TYR A 131 -15.82 -32.66 -6.74
CA TYR A 131 -16.47 -31.35 -6.74
C TYR A 131 -16.07 -30.49 -7.94
N PHE A 132 -14.79 -30.47 -8.31
CA PHE A 132 -14.34 -29.76 -9.52
C PHE A 132 -14.94 -30.36 -10.78
N ALA A 133 -15.03 -31.70 -10.87
CA ALA A 133 -15.72 -32.37 -11.97
C ALA A 133 -17.23 -32.06 -12.00
N GLN A 134 -17.86 -31.83 -10.85
CA GLN A 134 -19.24 -31.34 -10.79
C GLN A 134 -19.35 -29.91 -11.33
N LEU A 135 -18.53 -28.97 -10.83
CA LEU A 135 -18.53 -27.58 -11.28
C LEU A 135 -18.32 -27.46 -12.80
N ASN A 136 -17.37 -28.23 -13.34
CA ASN A 136 -17.09 -28.22 -14.77
C ASN A 136 -18.29 -28.68 -15.62
N ARG A 137 -19.02 -29.72 -15.17
CA ARG A 137 -20.29 -30.17 -15.79
C ARG A 137 -21.40 -29.13 -15.70
N GLU A 138 -21.37 -28.29 -14.67
CA GLU A 138 -22.32 -27.20 -14.45
C GLU A 138 -21.91 -25.88 -15.15
N GLY A 139 -20.85 -25.92 -15.96
CA GLY A 139 -20.36 -24.78 -16.74
C GLY A 139 -19.40 -23.85 -15.99
N VAL A 140 -19.04 -24.17 -14.74
CA VAL A 140 -18.10 -23.38 -13.92
C VAL A 140 -16.70 -23.94 -14.08
N ARG A 141 -15.75 -23.09 -14.46
CA ARG A 141 -14.32 -23.44 -14.57
C ARG A 141 -13.64 -23.37 -13.21
N THR A 142 -12.61 -24.18 -13.01
CA THR A 142 -11.89 -24.23 -11.74
C THR A 142 -10.44 -23.81 -11.93
N ILE A 143 -9.98 -22.89 -11.08
CA ILE A 143 -8.59 -22.42 -11.07
C ILE A 143 -7.97 -22.75 -9.71
N ILE A 144 -6.75 -23.29 -9.72
CA ILE A 144 -5.96 -23.53 -8.50
C ILE A 144 -4.81 -22.52 -8.40
N ILE A 145 -4.40 -22.21 -7.19
CA ILE A 145 -3.11 -21.53 -6.96
C ILE A 145 -1.96 -22.55 -7.02
N LEU A 146 -0.81 -22.13 -7.54
CA LEU A 146 0.46 -22.84 -7.41
C LEU A 146 1.54 -21.83 -7.02
N ASP A 147 2.34 -22.16 -6.02
CA ASP A 147 3.45 -21.32 -5.58
C ASP A 147 4.77 -21.79 -6.21
N PRO A 148 5.75 -20.91 -6.47
CA PRO A 148 7.04 -21.34 -6.99
C PRO A 148 7.92 -22.01 -5.92
N GLY A 149 7.67 -21.75 -4.63
CA GLY A 149 8.51 -22.23 -3.53
C GLY A 149 8.27 -23.71 -3.21
N THR A 150 9.23 -24.57 -3.51
CA THR A 150 9.11 -26.02 -3.27
C THR A 150 9.70 -26.41 -1.90
N ILE A 151 8.90 -26.98 -0.99
CA ILE A 151 9.34 -27.34 0.38
C ILE A 151 10.62 -28.20 0.42
N ASP A 152 11.52 -27.93 1.36
CA ASP A 152 12.71 -28.74 1.64
C ASP A 152 12.35 -30.05 2.36
N ASP A 153 11.75 -30.99 1.62
CA ASP A 153 11.58 -32.39 2.01
C ASP A 153 12.14 -33.31 0.92
N GLN A 154 13.44 -33.56 1.01
CA GLN A 154 14.18 -34.43 0.09
C GLN A 154 13.96 -35.93 0.35
N THR A 155 13.03 -36.30 1.24
CA THR A 155 12.82 -37.70 1.66
C THR A 155 11.46 -38.25 1.27
N ARG A 156 10.41 -37.42 1.30
CA ARG A 156 9.03 -37.87 1.12
C ARG A 156 8.25 -37.06 0.08
N TYR A 157 8.76 -35.91 -0.36
CA TYR A 157 8.03 -35.04 -1.28
C TYR A 157 8.64 -35.09 -2.68
N THR A 158 7.92 -35.76 -3.59
CA THR A 158 8.38 -36.05 -4.96
C THR A 158 8.90 -34.83 -5.72
N PRO A 159 8.22 -33.66 -5.71
CA PRO A 159 8.73 -32.48 -6.41
C PRO A 159 10.14 -32.09 -5.99
N THR A 160 10.46 -32.14 -4.70
CA THR A 160 11.80 -31.80 -4.19
C THR A 160 12.83 -32.87 -4.51
N ILE A 161 12.46 -34.15 -4.37
CA ILE A 161 13.36 -35.28 -4.69
C ILE A 161 13.77 -35.23 -6.17
N GLU A 162 12.79 -35.07 -7.06
CA GLU A 162 13.04 -34.99 -8.50
C GLU A 162 13.75 -33.70 -8.89
N GLY A 163 13.36 -32.57 -8.29
CA GLY A 163 13.97 -31.27 -8.56
C GLY A 163 15.46 -31.24 -8.18
N MET A 164 15.84 -31.86 -7.06
CA MET A 164 17.24 -32.04 -6.67
C MET A 164 18.00 -32.93 -7.65
N ARG A 165 17.39 -34.06 -8.05
CA ARG A 165 18.00 -35.01 -8.99
C ARG A 165 18.22 -34.39 -10.38
N GLU A 166 17.30 -33.55 -10.82
CA GLU A 166 17.31 -32.89 -12.13
C GLU A 166 18.01 -31.52 -12.10
N ASP A 167 18.55 -31.12 -10.95
CA ASP A 167 19.30 -29.88 -10.71
C ASP A 167 18.51 -28.62 -11.11
N VAL A 168 17.22 -28.53 -10.76
CA VAL A 168 16.31 -27.50 -11.29
C VAL A 168 16.26 -26.20 -10.48
N PHE A 169 16.88 -26.16 -9.29
CA PHE A 169 16.76 -25.03 -8.37
C PHE A 169 17.83 -23.94 -8.60
N VAL A 170 17.48 -22.70 -8.28
CA VAL A 170 18.39 -21.54 -8.25
C VAL A 170 19.50 -21.82 -7.25
N LYS A 171 20.74 -21.51 -7.62
CA LYS A 171 21.94 -21.78 -6.82
C LYS A 171 22.53 -20.50 -6.24
N SER A 172 23.25 -20.68 -5.14
CA SER A 172 24.07 -19.65 -4.49
C SER A 172 25.25 -19.23 -5.37
N ASP A 173 26.03 -18.28 -4.88
CA ASP A 173 27.24 -17.76 -5.53
C ASP A 173 28.32 -18.82 -5.77
N ASP A 174 28.32 -19.91 -5.00
CA ASP A 174 29.16 -21.08 -5.24
C ASP A 174 28.81 -21.88 -6.51
N GLY A 175 27.66 -21.59 -7.14
CA GLY A 175 27.16 -22.26 -8.34
C GLY A 175 26.77 -23.73 -8.14
N GLN A 176 26.70 -24.20 -6.90
CA GLN A 176 26.42 -25.61 -6.56
C GLN A 176 25.25 -25.76 -5.59
N THR A 177 25.21 -24.94 -4.55
CA THR A 177 24.24 -25.09 -3.45
C THR A 177 22.91 -24.43 -3.81
N PRO A 178 21.77 -25.15 -3.77
CA PRO A 178 20.46 -24.53 -3.97
C PRO A 178 20.16 -23.48 -2.90
N ILE A 179 19.70 -22.30 -3.33
CA ILE A 179 19.26 -21.24 -2.42
C ILE A 179 18.00 -21.68 -1.69
N LYS A 180 18.00 -21.43 -0.38
CA LYS A 180 16.84 -21.63 0.48
C LYS A 180 16.13 -20.31 0.76
N GLY A 181 14.81 -20.36 0.78
CA GLY A 181 13.95 -19.29 1.32
C GLY A 181 12.94 -19.86 2.28
N SER A 182 12.01 -19.04 2.73
CA SER A 182 10.83 -19.49 3.47
C SER A 182 9.57 -19.06 2.71
N CYS A 183 8.58 -19.92 2.58
CA CYS A 183 7.26 -19.55 2.05
C CYS A 183 6.21 -20.33 2.87
N TRP A 184 4.96 -20.42 2.41
CA TRP A 184 3.85 -21.04 3.15
C TRP A 184 4.15 -22.44 3.74
N PRO A 185 4.70 -23.41 2.98
CA PRO A 185 4.96 -24.75 3.53
C PRO A 185 6.19 -24.80 4.44
N GLY A 186 7.01 -23.75 4.43
CA GLY A 186 8.18 -23.62 5.27
C GLY A 186 9.46 -23.28 4.53
N ASP A 187 10.55 -23.95 4.89
CA ASP A 187 11.80 -23.78 4.16
C ASP A 187 11.63 -24.37 2.76
N VAL A 188 11.97 -23.61 1.73
CA VAL A 188 11.76 -23.98 0.33
C VAL A 188 13.01 -23.77 -0.51
N PHE A 189 13.04 -24.42 -1.68
CA PHE A 189 13.91 -24.10 -2.80
C PHE A 189 13.12 -23.38 -3.90
N PHE A 190 13.83 -22.59 -4.71
CA PHE A 190 13.26 -21.84 -5.83
C PHE A 190 13.65 -22.47 -7.16
N PRO A 191 12.70 -22.91 -8.00
CA PRO A 191 12.98 -23.40 -9.34
C PRO A 191 13.57 -22.29 -10.23
N ASP A 192 14.60 -22.62 -11.00
CA ASP A 192 15.20 -21.72 -11.97
C ASP A 192 14.47 -21.80 -13.32
N PHE A 193 13.37 -21.05 -13.43
CA PHE A 193 12.52 -21.00 -14.63
C PHE A 193 13.22 -20.47 -15.90
N PHE A 194 14.47 -19.96 -15.81
CA PHE A 194 15.25 -19.61 -17.00
C PHE A 194 15.87 -20.84 -17.68
N THR A 195 15.86 -21.99 -17.02
CA THR A 195 16.40 -23.23 -17.58
C THR A 195 15.31 -24.14 -18.14
N LYS A 196 15.57 -24.77 -19.29
CA LYS A 196 14.64 -25.72 -19.92
C LYS A 196 14.31 -26.90 -18.99
N ARG A 197 15.28 -27.38 -18.21
CA ARG A 197 15.09 -28.48 -17.25
C ARG A 197 14.03 -28.16 -16.19
N ALA A 198 14.06 -26.96 -15.61
CA ALA A 198 13.07 -26.54 -14.62
C ALA A 198 11.70 -26.35 -15.26
N GLN A 199 11.63 -25.81 -16.49
CA GLN A 199 10.39 -25.67 -17.24
C GLN A 199 9.76 -27.05 -17.57
N ASP A 200 10.58 -28.02 -18.00
CA ASP A 200 10.13 -29.39 -18.31
C ASP A 200 9.66 -30.12 -17.03
N TRP A 201 10.42 -30.00 -15.93
CA TRP A 201 10.08 -30.55 -14.61
C TRP A 201 8.75 -29.98 -14.09
N TRP A 202 8.60 -28.65 -14.08
CA TRP A 202 7.37 -27.99 -13.62
C TRP A 202 6.16 -28.37 -14.47
N SER A 203 6.34 -28.38 -15.80
CA SER A 203 5.27 -28.79 -16.74
C SER A 203 4.83 -30.23 -16.53
N ARG A 204 5.76 -31.13 -16.17
CA ARG A 204 5.46 -32.52 -15.86
C ARG A 204 4.66 -32.64 -14.56
N LEU A 205 5.08 -31.96 -13.49
CA LEU A 205 4.34 -31.94 -12.22
C LEU A 205 2.91 -31.41 -12.38
N ILE A 206 2.71 -30.34 -13.15
CA ILE A 206 1.38 -29.81 -13.46
C ILE A 206 0.52 -30.85 -14.16
N LYS A 207 1.06 -31.52 -15.20
CA LYS A 207 0.33 -32.55 -15.94
C LYS A 207 -0.04 -33.73 -15.05
N ASP A 208 0.92 -34.22 -14.27
CA ASP A 208 0.70 -35.35 -13.37
C ASP A 208 -0.38 -35.00 -12.33
N PHE A 209 -0.30 -33.81 -11.72
CA PHE A 209 -1.31 -33.35 -10.76
C PHE A 209 -2.70 -33.19 -11.41
N HIS A 210 -2.76 -32.62 -12.62
CA HIS A 210 -4.00 -32.43 -13.37
C HIS A 210 -4.68 -33.77 -13.72
N HIS A 211 -3.90 -34.77 -14.13
CA HIS A 211 -4.43 -36.06 -14.58
C HIS A 211 -4.72 -37.03 -13.44
N VAL A 212 -3.90 -37.03 -12.38
CA VAL A 212 -4.00 -38.01 -11.29
C VAL A 212 -4.89 -37.49 -10.16
N ASN A 213 -4.64 -36.26 -9.69
CA ASN A 213 -5.20 -35.76 -8.44
C ASN A 213 -6.46 -34.93 -8.65
N VAL A 214 -6.41 -33.87 -9.45
CA VAL A 214 -7.54 -32.95 -9.65
C VAL A 214 -7.49 -32.31 -11.02
N SER A 215 -8.58 -32.43 -11.79
CA SER A 215 -8.70 -31.75 -13.08
C SER A 215 -9.16 -30.31 -12.85
N PHE A 216 -8.32 -29.36 -13.26
CA PHE A 216 -8.55 -27.91 -13.18
C PHE A 216 -8.40 -27.28 -14.56
N ASP A 217 -9.13 -26.19 -14.82
CA ASP A 217 -9.17 -25.51 -16.11
C ASP A 217 -8.06 -24.46 -16.28
N GLY A 218 -7.46 -24.03 -15.18
CA GLY A 218 -6.31 -23.12 -15.17
C GLY A 218 -5.61 -23.11 -13.82
N PHE A 219 -4.47 -22.43 -13.76
CA PHE A 219 -3.77 -22.17 -12.52
C PHE A 219 -3.32 -20.70 -12.47
N CYS A 220 -3.26 -20.13 -11.27
CA CYS A 220 -2.58 -18.86 -11.02
C CYS A 220 -1.28 -19.13 -10.27
N ILE A 221 -0.23 -18.38 -10.63
CA ILE A 221 1.02 -18.39 -9.87
C ILE A 221 1.07 -17.13 -9.03
N VAL A 222 1.31 -17.29 -7.73
CA VAL A 222 1.57 -16.18 -6.83
C VAL A 222 2.92 -16.42 -6.17
N TRP A 223 3.72 -15.36 -6.03
CA TRP A 223 5.02 -15.43 -5.37
C TRP A 223 4.93 -14.72 -4.03
N VAL A 224 4.75 -15.48 -2.95
CA VAL A 224 4.87 -14.97 -1.58
C VAL A 224 5.97 -15.76 -0.88
N CYS A 225 7.12 -15.13 -0.66
CA CYS A 225 8.21 -15.73 0.11
C CYS A 225 8.75 -14.78 1.17
N LEU A 226 8.85 -15.32 2.36
CA LEU A 226 9.35 -14.75 3.59
C LEU A 226 10.83 -15.20 3.76
N ARG A 227 11.75 -14.37 4.28
CA ARG A 227 13.15 -14.88 4.48
C ARG A 227 13.21 -15.82 5.68
N GLN A 228 14.19 -16.74 5.62
CA GLN A 228 14.44 -17.85 6.56
C GLN A 228 14.63 -17.45 8.04
N ASP A 229 14.87 -16.16 8.34
CA ASP A 229 15.03 -15.64 9.69
C ASP A 229 13.74 -15.73 10.55
N GLU A 230 12.62 -16.14 9.97
CA GLU A 230 11.27 -16.11 10.59
C GLU A 230 10.84 -17.37 11.36
N LYS A 231 11.57 -18.49 11.26
CA LYS A 231 11.13 -19.77 11.86
C LYS A 231 11.76 -20.15 13.19
N SER A 232 12.84 -19.49 13.63
CA SER A 232 13.43 -19.80 14.94
C SER A 232 12.53 -19.34 16.12
N GLU A 233 11.57 -18.45 15.87
CA GLU A 233 10.66 -17.88 16.89
C GLU A 233 9.33 -18.63 17.03
N ALA A 234 8.87 -19.36 16.00
CA ALA A 234 7.57 -20.04 16.04
C ALA A 234 7.58 -21.38 16.81
N ALA A 235 8.76 -22.00 17.00
CA ALA A 235 8.89 -23.34 17.60
C ALA A 235 9.33 -23.34 19.08
N LYS A 236 9.50 -22.17 19.71
CA LYS A 236 9.86 -22.06 21.14
C LYS A 236 8.83 -21.20 21.89
N SER A 237 7.61 -21.70 22.00
CA SER A 237 6.69 -21.24 23.04
C SER A 237 7.12 -21.87 24.37
N ASP A 238 8.11 -21.27 25.02
CA ASP A 238 8.17 -21.31 26.47
C ASP A 238 8.52 -19.93 26.99
N ASP A 239 7.78 -19.56 28.02
CA ASP A 239 7.54 -18.22 28.53
C ASP A 239 8.83 -17.45 28.90
N LYS A 240 9.17 -16.39 28.13
CA LYS A 240 9.67 -15.07 28.60
C LYS A 240 10.19 -14.17 27.46
N GLN A 241 9.66 -12.94 27.44
CA GLN A 241 10.10 -11.74 26.70
C GLN A 241 9.75 -11.69 25.19
N LYS A 242 8.53 -11.18 24.90
CA LYS A 242 7.97 -10.96 23.56
C LYS A 242 8.71 -9.86 22.77
N GLY A 243 9.38 -10.23 21.68
CA GLY A 243 9.62 -9.34 20.54
C GLY A 243 8.49 -9.42 19.51
N LEU A 244 8.37 -8.42 18.63
CA LEU A 244 7.46 -8.49 17.47
C LEU A 244 8.04 -9.49 16.46
N SER A 245 7.22 -10.44 16.01
CA SER A 245 7.60 -11.35 14.92
C SER A 245 7.90 -10.56 13.65
N ARG A 246 8.71 -11.08 12.73
CA ARG A 246 9.04 -10.34 11.50
C ARG A 246 7.83 -9.98 10.63
N ASN A 247 6.76 -10.79 10.65
CA ASN A 247 5.50 -10.43 9.99
C ASN A 247 4.79 -9.27 10.69
N GLU A 248 4.79 -9.24 12.02
CA GLU A 248 4.36 -8.06 12.77
C GLU A 248 5.29 -6.89 12.46
N VAL A 249 6.61 -7.05 12.38
CA VAL A 249 7.54 -5.98 11.98
C VAL A 249 7.27 -5.51 10.55
N LEU A 250 7.01 -6.38 9.59
CA LEU A 250 6.68 -6.00 8.21
C LEU A 250 5.32 -5.30 8.12
N GLN A 251 4.33 -5.77 8.88
CA GLN A 251 3.02 -5.12 8.99
C GLN A 251 3.15 -3.75 9.68
N GLU A 252 3.91 -3.66 10.76
CA GLU A 252 4.24 -2.41 11.43
C GLU A 252 5.06 -1.49 10.51
N MET A 253 6.00 -2.01 9.71
CA MET A 253 6.76 -1.24 8.72
C MET A 253 5.87 -0.71 7.60
N LEU A 254 4.96 -1.53 7.07
CA LEU A 254 3.98 -1.11 6.07
C LEU A 254 2.99 -0.11 6.67
N MET A 255 2.55 -0.34 7.92
CA MET A 255 1.72 0.58 8.67
C MET A 255 2.45 1.91 8.89
N PHE A 256 3.73 1.91 9.26
CA PHE A 256 4.54 3.12 9.43
C PHE A 256 4.77 3.83 8.09
N LEU A 257 4.98 3.09 7.00
CA LEU A 257 5.10 3.67 5.67
C LEU A 257 3.81 4.39 5.28
N VAL A 258 2.66 3.74 5.39
CA VAL A 258 1.36 4.34 5.03
C VAL A 258 0.97 5.46 6.00
N ALA A 259 1.10 5.23 7.31
CA ALA A 259 0.77 6.21 8.33
C ALA A 259 1.69 7.44 8.26
N GLY A 260 2.99 7.27 8.01
CA GLY A 260 3.96 8.35 7.89
C GLY A 260 3.87 9.10 6.56
N TYR A 261 3.64 8.40 5.45
CA TYR A 261 3.57 9.03 4.12
C TYR A 261 2.25 9.77 3.90
N GLU A 262 1.12 9.07 4.03
CA GLU A 262 -0.20 9.60 3.62
C GLU A 262 -0.66 10.75 4.54
N THR A 263 -0.42 10.64 5.84
CA THR A 263 -0.85 11.70 6.78
C THR A 263 -0.01 12.96 6.67
N THR A 264 1.32 12.82 6.53
CA THR A 264 2.24 13.95 6.36
C THR A 264 2.00 14.64 5.01
N SER A 265 1.82 13.88 3.91
CA SER A 265 1.52 14.46 2.59
C SER A 265 0.19 15.23 2.60
N THR A 266 -0.84 14.68 3.27
CA THR A 266 -2.13 15.35 3.46
C THR A 266 -1.98 16.65 4.25
N ALA A 267 -1.24 16.63 5.36
CA ALA A 267 -0.98 17.82 6.19
C ALA A 267 -0.21 18.91 5.43
N LEU A 268 0.80 18.53 4.63
CA LEU A 268 1.52 19.46 3.75
C LEU A 268 0.61 20.07 2.68
N THR A 269 -0.29 19.27 2.11
CA THR A 269 -1.25 19.74 1.11
C THR A 269 -2.19 20.78 1.72
N TRP A 270 -2.70 20.55 2.92
CA TRP A 270 -3.49 21.54 3.66
C TRP A 270 -2.68 22.77 4.03
N PHE A 271 -1.43 22.62 4.47
CA PHE A 271 -0.54 23.75 4.73
C PHE A 271 -0.42 24.65 3.49
N VAL A 272 -0.10 24.07 2.33
CA VAL A 272 0.02 24.82 1.06
C VAL A 272 -1.29 25.52 0.70
N HIS A 273 -2.42 24.82 0.82
CA HIS A 273 -3.74 25.40 0.54
C HIS A 273 -4.13 26.54 1.49
N LEU A 274 -3.86 26.40 2.79
CA LEU A 274 -4.22 27.39 3.79
C LEU A 274 -3.28 28.60 3.72
N VAL A 275 -1.99 28.39 3.51
CA VAL A 275 -1.00 29.47 3.38
C VAL A 275 -1.19 30.25 2.09
N SER A 276 -1.54 29.61 0.97
CA SER A 276 -1.82 30.31 -0.30
C SER A 276 -3.00 31.28 -0.19
N LYS A 277 -4.03 30.92 0.60
CA LYS A 277 -5.19 31.76 0.91
C LYS A 277 -4.92 32.83 1.96
N ASN A 278 -3.78 32.77 2.65
CA ASN A 278 -3.44 33.69 3.74
C ASN A 278 -2.07 34.36 3.50
N PRO A 279 -1.96 35.34 2.59
CA PRO A 279 -0.71 36.04 2.30
C PRO A 279 -0.05 36.67 3.54
N ARG A 280 -0.88 37.14 4.49
CA ARG A 280 -0.43 37.65 5.80
C ARG A 280 0.36 36.61 6.59
N VAL A 281 -0.10 35.37 6.62
CA VAL A 281 0.56 34.27 7.33
C VAL A 281 1.86 33.92 6.62
N GLN A 282 1.83 33.81 5.29
CA GLN A 282 3.00 33.52 4.48
C GLN A 282 4.12 34.57 4.65
N ALA A 283 3.77 35.86 4.63
CA ALA A 283 4.73 36.94 4.83
C ALA A 283 5.41 36.88 6.19
N LYS A 284 4.68 36.49 7.25
CA LYS A 284 5.25 36.32 8.59
C LYS A 284 6.19 35.11 8.67
N ILE A 285 5.87 33.99 8.03
CA ILE A 285 6.81 32.86 7.95
C ILE A 285 8.10 33.30 7.25
N LYS A 286 8.00 34.02 6.13
CA LYS A 286 9.17 34.53 5.42
C LYS A 286 9.97 35.56 6.21
N ALA A 287 9.31 36.39 7.00
CA ALA A 287 9.98 37.30 7.92
C ALA A 287 10.73 36.56 9.03
N GLU A 288 10.14 35.50 9.59
CA GLU A 288 10.77 34.64 10.59
C GLU A 288 12.03 33.94 10.05
N LEU A 289 12.01 33.52 8.78
CA LEU A 289 13.19 32.90 8.15
C LEU A 289 14.37 33.88 8.01
N GLY A 290 14.13 35.19 8.02
CA GLY A 290 15.18 36.22 8.02
C GLY A 290 16.18 36.04 6.88
N ASP A 291 17.48 35.96 7.22
CA ASP A 291 18.59 35.75 6.28
C ASP A 291 18.75 34.29 5.84
N ASN A 292 18.05 33.35 6.47
CA ASN A 292 18.14 31.92 6.16
C ASN A 292 17.30 31.53 4.93
N LYS A 293 17.27 32.35 3.88
CA LYS A 293 16.38 32.13 2.71
C LYS A 293 16.84 31.00 1.80
N SER A 294 18.12 30.65 1.81
CA SER A 294 18.68 29.65 0.88
C SER A 294 19.42 28.50 1.59
N GLN A 295 19.86 28.70 2.83
CA GLN A 295 20.64 27.73 3.59
C GLN A 295 19.78 26.58 4.14
N ARG A 296 20.36 25.38 4.20
CA ARG A 296 19.79 24.25 4.94
C ARG A 296 19.98 24.47 6.45
N LEU A 297 18.88 24.51 7.20
CA LEU A 297 18.90 24.70 8.65
C LEU A 297 19.21 23.40 9.41
N SER A 298 19.86 23.53 10.57
CA SER A 298 19.98 22.45 11.55
C SER A 298 18.66 22.18 12.28
N ILE A 299 18.57 21.10 13.05
CA ILE A 299 17.36 20.77 13.83
C ILE A 299 17.08 21.87 14.86
N GLU A 300 18.11 22.38 15.53
CA GLU A 300 17.98 23.45 16.53
C GLU A 300 17.48 24.76 15.91
N GLN A 301 17.96 25.07 14.70
CA GLN A 301 17.51 26.23 13.94
C GLN A 301 16.07 26.06 13.45
N LEU A 302 15.67 24.84 13.05
CA LEU A 302 14.27 24.55 12.77
C LEU A 302 13.45 24.77 14.03
N ASP A 303 13.85 24.22 15.18
CA ASP A 303 13.14 24.36 16.46
C ASP A 303 12.87 25.81 16.85
N SER A 304 13.79 26.74 16.56
CA SER A 304 13.60 28.19 16.81
C SER A 304 12.53 28.89 15.97
N LEU A 305 11.98 28.25 14.93
CA LEU A 305 10.89 28.81 14.11
C LEU A 305 9.53 28.67 14.83
N GLU A 306 9.30 29.53 15.82
CA GLU A 306 8.11 29.52 16.69
C GLU A 306 6.80 29.83 15.96
N TYR A 307 6.82 30.79 15.04
CA TYR A 307 5.65 31.15 14.26
C TYR A 307 5.30 30.03 13.28
N LEU A 308 6.27 29.42 12.61
CA LEU A 308 6.03 28.24 11.79
C LEU A 308 5.41 27.08 12.57
N ASN A 309 5.81 26.85 13.83
CA ASN A 309 5.15 25.88 14.71
C ASN A 309 3.65 26.21 14.86
N CYS A 310 3.32 27.48 15.11
CA CYS A 310 1.94 27.92 15.25
C CYS A 310 1.13 27.70 13.96
N VAL A 311 1.75 27.87 12.78
CA VAL A 311 1.09 27.60 11.49
C VAL A 311 0.85 26.11 11.29
N ILE A 312 1.81 25.26 11.66
CA ILE A 312 1.66 23.79 11.59
C ILE A 312 0.55 23.33 12.55
N ASP A 313 0.54 23.80 13.79
CA ASP A 313 -0.50 23.47 14.78
C ASP A 313 -1.88 23.95 14.32
N GLU A 314 -1.98 25.14 13.72
CA GLU A 314 -3.25 25.63 13.17
C GLU A 314 -3.68 24.84 11.94
N THR A 315 -2.73 24.39 11.10
CA THR A 315 -3.03 23.53 9.95
C THR A 315 -3.62 22.21 10.43
N LEU A 316 -3.01 21.57 11.43
CA LEU A 316 -3.48 20.32 12.00
C LEU A 316 -4.78 20.47 12.80
N ARG A 317 -5.01 21.61 13.46
CA ARG A 317 -6.29 21.94 14.11
C ARG A 317 -7.40 22.10 13.08
N PHE A 318 -7.13 22.90 12.05
CA PHE A 318 -8.10 23.27 11.03
C PHE A 318 -8.42 22.07 10.14
N ALA A 319 -7.43 21.31 9.69
CA ALA A 319 -7.65 20.16 8.83
C ALA A 319 -6.82 18.96 9.30
N PRO A 320 -7.26 18.26 10.37
CA PRO A 320 -6.56 17.09 10.86
C PRO A 320 -6.62 15.97 9.82
N PRO A 321 -5.48 15.40 9.38
CA PRO A 321 -5.47 14.28 8.43
C PRO A 321 -6.32 13.11 8.93
N GLY A 322 -6.18 12.75 10.21
CA GLY A 322 -7.06 11.82 10.91
C GLY A 322 -8.26 12.54 11.52
N SER A 323 -9.43 12.45 10.86
CA SER A 323 -10.64 13.18 11.29
C SER A 323 -11.35 12.58 12.51
N TYR A 324 -11.03 11.33 12.88
CA TYR A 324 -11.56 10.63 14.05
C TYR A 324 -10.63 9.51 14.50
N THR A 325 -10.84 9.00 15.71
CA THR A 325 -10.21 7.77 16.20
C THR A 325 -11.26 6.89 16.87
N VAL A 326 -11.11 5.58 16.82
CA VAL A 326 -12.08 4.62 17.37
C VAL A 326 -11.43 3.82 18.50
N ARG A 327 -12.20 3.48 19.54
CA ARG A 327 -11.79 2.61 20.65
C ARG A 327 -12.82 1.51 20.84
N ASN A 328 -12.36 0.26 20.87
CA ASN A 328 -13.17 -0.90 21.21
C ASN A 328 -13.14 -1.12 22.71
N LEU A 329 -14.31 -1.19 23.36
CA LEU A 329 -14.39 -1.50 24.78
C LEU A 329 -14.14 -2.99 25.03
N THR A 330 -13.18 -3.29 25.89
CA THR A 330 -12.86 -4.67 26.31
C THR A 330 -13.58 -5.09 27.59
N ILE A 331 -14.12 -4.12 28.33
CA ILE A 331 -14.91 -4.26 29.56
C ILE A 331 -16.03 -3.21 29.57
N ASP A 332 -17.05 -3.42 30.41
CA ASP A 332 -18.08 -2.41 30.66
C ASP A 332 -17.45 -1.18 31.35
N ASP A 333 -17.88 0.01 30.98
CA ASP A 333 -17.37 1.27 31.53
C ASP A 333 -18.46 2.37 31.53
N ARG A 334 -18.20 3.53 32.12
CA ARG A 334 -19.10 4.68 32.11
C ARG A 334 -18.38 5.93 31.69
N LEU A 335 -19.01 6.71 30.80
CA LEU A 335 -18.47 8.01 30.41
C LEU A 335 -18.38 8.94 31.63
N PRO A 336 -17.18 9.47 31.95
CA PRO A 336 -17.02 10.44 33.01
C PRO A 336 -17.88 11.68 32.77
N GLY A 337 -18.53 12.18 33.83
CA GLY A 337 -19.39 13.37 33.77
C GLY A 337 -20.84 13.08 33.36
N SER A 338 -21.08 12.46 32.21
CA SER A 338 -22.45 12.17 31.75
C SER A 338 -23.06 10.92 32.40
N GLY A 339 -22.23 10.00 32.89
CA GLY A 339 -22.66 8.75 33.51
C GLY A 339 -23.26 7.73 32.54
N ILE A 340 -23.17 7.98 31.23
CA ILE A 340 -23.65 7.09 30.17
C ILE A 340 -22.93 5.76 30.29
N GLN A 341 -23.70 4.67 30.37
CA GLN A 341 -23.17 3.31 30.39
C GLN A 341 -22.67 2.92 29.00
N LEU A 342 -21.45 2.43 28.95
CA LEU A 342 -20.83 1.79 27.80
C LEU A 342 -20.66 0.30 28.12
N TYR A 343 -20.95 -0.56 27.16
CA TYR A 343 -20.86 -2.00 27.33
C TYR A 343 -19.63 -2.55 26.63
N LYS A 344 -19.12 -3.67 27.15
CA LYS A 344 -18.07 -4.43 26.49
C LYS A 344 -18.49 -4.78 25.05
N GLY A 345 -17.61 -4.50 24.10
CA GLY A 345 -17.86 -4.68 22.67
C GLY A 345 -18.36 -3.42 21.96
N ASP A 346 -18.73 -2.36 22.69
CA ASP A 346 -19.08 -1.08 22.08
C ASP A 346 -17.84 -0.42 21.42
N GLU A 347 -18.08 0.25 20.29
CA GLU A 347 -17.11 1.11 19.62
C GLU A 347 -17.37 2.58 19.96
N VAL A 348 -16.40 3.23 20.59
CA VAL A 348 -16.43 4.66 20.89
C VAL A 348 -15.60 5.41 19.85
N MET A 349 -16.29 6.21 19.04
CA MET A 349 -15.66 7.10 18.07
C MET A 349 -15.45 8.50 18.67
N ILE A 350 -14.20 8.96 18.65
CA ILE A 350 -13.83 10.33 19.02
C ILE A 350 -13.65 11.13 17.72
N ASN A 351 -14.54 12.08 17.47
CA ASN A 351 -14.49 12.92 16.28
C ASN A 351 -13.54 14.11 16.50
N ILE A 352 -12.29 13.95 16.06
CA ILE A 352 -11.23 14.95 16.21
C ILE A 352 -11.56 16.21 15.41
N TYR A 353 -12.13 16.08 14.20
CA TYR A 353 -12.47 17.21 13.34
C TYR A 353 -13.45 18.20 13.99
N ASN A 354 -14.48 17.68 14.67
CA ASN A 354 -15.44 18.51 15.40
C ASN A 354 -14.86 19.02 16.73
N LEU A 355 -14.05 18.21 17.40
CA LEU A 355 -13.41 18.57 18.67
C LEU A 355 -12.49 19.79 18.52
N THR A 356 -11.69 19.83 17.45
CA THR A 356 -10.80 20.97 17.15
C THR A 356 -11.54 22.22 16.68
N ARG A 357 -12.87 22.14 16.54
CA ARG A 357 -13.78 23.24 16.17
C ARG A 357 -14.76 23.63 17.25
N ASP A 358 -14.66 23.03 18.42
CA ASP A 358 -15.63 23.23 19.47
C ASP A 358 -15.44 24.61 20.13
N LYS A 359 -16.41 25.50 19.91
CA LYS A 359 -16.41 26.88 20.43
C LYS A 359 -16.38 26.96 21.95
N ARG A 360 -16.61 25.85 22.67
CA ARG A 360 -16.44 25.79 24.13
C ARG A 360 -14.98 25.88 24.55
N TYR A 361 -14.04 25.49 23.67
CA TYR A 361 -12.61 25.42 23.98
C TYR A 361 -11.75 26.42 23.20
N TRP A 362 -12.31 27.11 22.21
CA TRP A 362 -11.62 28.12 21.39
C TRP A 362 -12.31 29.48 21.52
N LYS A 363 -11.57 30.50 21.98
CA LYS A 363 -12.10 31.87 22.11
C LYS A 363 -12.07 32.60 20.77
N ILE A 364 -11.06 32.35 19.94
CA ILE A 364 -11.02 32.83 18.56
C ILE A 364 -11.83 31.86 17.70
N ASP A 365 -12.66 32.40 16.79
CA ASP A 365 -13.53 31.59 15.93
C ASP A 365 -12.75 30.43 15.29
N PRO A 366 -13.12 29.17 15.58
CA PRO A 366 -12.38 28.00 15.08
C PRO A 366 -12.46 27.82 13.56
N ASP A 367 -13.44 28.45 12.90
CA ASP A 367 -13.58 28.43 11.44
C ASP A 367 -12.66 29.45 10.74
N LEU A 368 -11.96 30.29 11.51
CA LEU A 368 -10.90 31.17 11.00
C LEU A 368 -9.54 30.50 11.14
N PHE A 369 -8.79 30.44 10.04
CA PHE A 369 -7.39 30.02 10.04
C PHE A 369 -6.52 31.15 10.62
N TYR A 370 -6.16 31.04 11.90
CA TYR A 370 -5.48 32.09 12.66
C TYR A 370 -4.35 31.52 13.53
N PRO A 371 -3.15 31.30 12.95
CA PRO A 371 -2.02 30.70 13.66
C PRO A 371 -1.62 31.40 14.97
N GLU A 372 -1.76 32.73 15.03
CA GLU A 372 -1.41 33.50 16.23
C GLU A 372 -2.25 33.16 17.47
N ARG A 373 -3.32 32.36 17.33
CA ARG A 373 -4.09 31.87 18.48
C ARG A 373 -3.22 31.14 19.50
N PHE A 374 -2.18 30.44 19.02
CA PHE A 374 -1.25 29.67 19.85
C PHE A 374 -0.19 30.53 20.56
N GLN A 375 -0.04 31.80 20.15
CA GLN A 375 0.83 32.77 20.82
C GLN A 375 0.07 33.68 21.78
N GLY A 376 -1.25 33.74 21.66
CA GLY A 376 -2.11 34.67 22.37
C GLY A 376 -3.21 34.02 23.18
N VAL A 377 -4.45 34.37 22.86
CA VAL A 377 -5.63 34.19 23.72
C VAL A 377 -6.02 32.72 23.95
N ASP A 378 -5.66 31.83 23.02
CA ASP A 378 -5.92 30.38 23.05
C ASP A 378 -4.63 29.56 23.32
N LYS A 379 -3.53 30.20 23.74
CA LYS A 379 -2.28 29.50 24.05
C LYS A 379 -2.50 28.38 25.10
N ASP A 380 -3.25 28.68 26.15
CA ASP A 380 -3.58 27.76 27.25
C ASP A 380 -4.91 27.01 27.02
N HIS A 381 -5.20 26.63 25.78
CA HIS A 381 -6.38 25.82 25.44
C HIS A 381 -6.37 24.47 26.16
N HIS A 382 -7.56 23.85 26.27
CA HIS A 382 -7.67 22.55 26.92
C HIS A 382 -6.82 21.49 26.18
N PRO A 383 -6.01 20.67 26.87
CA PRO A 383 -5.09 19.73 26.21
C PRO A 383 -5.76 18.75 25.25
N TYR A 384 -7.02 18.37 25.53
CA TYR A 384 -7.80 17.49 24.66
C TYR A 384 -8.64 18.23 23.60
N ALA A 385 -8.55 19.56 23.50
CA ALA A 385 -9.17 20.32 22.41
C ALA A 385 -8.32 20.29 21.11
N LEU A 386 -7.04 19.92 21.22
CA LEU A 386 -6.13 19.76 20.09
C LEU A 386 -5.37 18.44 20.20
N ILE A 387 -5.90 17.39 19.58
CA ILE A 387 -5.30 16.04 19.56
C ILE A 387 -5.14 15.48 18.14
N PRO A 388 -4.43 16.18 17.24
CA PRO A 388 -4.27 15.74 15.84
C PRO A 388 -3.51 14.41 15.73
N PHE A 389 -2.76 14.04 16.77
CA PHE A 389 -2.02 12.79 16.90
C PHE A 389 -2.69 11.81 17.89
N GLY A 390 -3.95 12.06 18.27
CA GLY A 390 -4.59 11.37 19.39
C GLY A 390 -4.10 11.86 20.75
N GLY A 391 -4.56 11.22 21.82
CA GLY A 391 -4.21 11.61 23.19
C GLY A 391 -4.13 10.41 24.14
N GLY A 392 -3.48 10.63 25.28
CA GLY A 392 -3.25 9.61 26.32
C GLY A 392 -2.26 8.52 25.89
N HIS A 393 -2.37 7.34 26.52
CA HIS A 393 -1.44 6.21 26.32
C HIS A 393 -1.41 5.61 24.90
N ARG A 394 -2.33 6.04 24.01
CA ARG A 394 -2.45 5.60 22.61
C ARG A 394 -2.30 6.76 21.64
N GLN A 395 -1.54 7.80 22.02
CA GLN A 395 -1.11 8.85 21.11
C GLN A 395 -0.15 8.30 20.04
N CYS A 396 -0.08 8.98 18.90
CA CYS A 396 0.72 8.57 17.75
C CYS A 396 2.20 8.46 18.14
N VAL A 397 2.78 7.28 17.90
CA VAL A 397 4.22 7.04 18.13
C VAL A 397 5.12 7.84 17.18
N GLY A 398 4.62 8.21 16.00
CA GLY A 398 5.35 8.97 14.98
C GLY A 398 5.21 10.49 15.08
N GLN A 399 4.59 11.03 16.13
CA GLN A 399 4.28 12.47 16.23
C GLN A 399 5.53 13.36 16.08
N ASP A 400 6.63 13.02 16.75
CA ASP A 400 7.82 13.86 16.74
C ASP A 400 8.50 13.85 15.37
N LEU A 401 8.55 12.68 14.72
CA LEU A 401 9.05 12.54 13.35
C LEU A 401 8.17 13.32 12.37
N ALA A 402 6.85 13.18 12.44
CA ALA A 402 5.92 13.90 11.57
C ALA A 402 6.06 15.42 11.73
N ARG A 403 6.19 15.91 12.97
CA ARG A 403 6.42 17.34 13.24
C ARG A 403 7.75 17.83 12.65
N LEU A 404 8.81 17.05 12.79
CA LEU A 404 10.11 17.36 12.19
C LEU A 404 10.04 17.40 10.66
N GLU A 405 9.42 16.40 10.04
CA GLU A 405 9.22 16.31 8.59
C GLU A 405 8.42 17.50 8.06
N LEU A 406 7.26 17.78 8.68
CA LEU A 406 6.43 18.93 8.35
C LEU A 406 7.26 20.21 8.40
N LYS A 407 7.96 20.44 9.51
CA LYS A 407 8.74 21.65 9.73
C LYS A 407 9.90 21.80 8.75
N ALA A 408 10.63 20.73 8.47
CA ALA A 408 11.73 20.72 7.52
C ALA A 408 11.23 21.00 6.10
N ILE A 409 10.16 20.32 5.66
CA ILE A 409 9.60 20.46 4.32
C ILE A 409 8.97 21.83 4.15
N THR A 410 8.14 22.30 5.09
CA THR A 410 7.50 23.63 4.98
C THR A 410 8.52 24.74 5.02
N THR A 411 9.59 24.62 5.81
CA THR A 411 10.72 25.58 5.80
C THR A 411 11.36 25.64 4.41
N ARG A 412 11.67 24.49 3.81
CA ARG A 412 12.24 24.42 2.46
C ARG A 412 11.29 24.98 1.41
N LEU A 413 9.98 24.79 1.55
CA LEU A 413 9.02 25.43 0.66
C LEU A 413 9.05 26.95 0.83
N MET A 414 8.95 27.45 2.06
CA MET A 414 8.90 28.90 2.33
C MET A 414 10.18 29.66 2.01
N GLN A 415 11.31 28.96 1.91
CA GLN A 415 12.59 29.48 1.44
C GLN A 415 12.64 29.73 -0.08
N HIS A 416 11.94 28.90 -0.88
CA HIS A 416 12.13 28.85 -2.34
C HIS A 416 10.88 29.23 -3.13
N VAL A 417 9.71 29.26 -2.49
CA VAL A 417 8.44 29.52 -3.17
C VAL A 417 7.55 30.51 -2.43
N THR A 418 6.85 31.32 -3.22
CA THR A 418 5.67 32.08 -2.82
C THR A 418 4.42 31.41 -3.40
N PHE A 419 3.45 31.08 -2.54
CA PHE A 419 2.14 30.56 -2.92
C PHE A 419 1.13 31.69 -3.12
N GLY A 420 0.38 31.65 -4.21
CA GLY A 420 -0.79 32.47 -4.48
C GLY A 420 -2.06 31.62 -4.55
N ASP A 421 -3.21 32.21 -4.20
CA ASP A 421 -4.51 31.54 -4.33
C ASP A 421 -4.87 31.33 -5.82
N GLY A 422 -5.20 30.10 -6.20
CA GLY A 422 -5.67 29.76 -7.55
C GLY A 422 -7.10 30.21 -7.86
N GLY A 423 -7.79 30.84 -6.90
CA GLY A 423 -9.11 31.45 -7.08
C GLY A 423 -10.26 30.59 -6.56
N GLN A 424 -11.41 31.24 -6.34
CA GLN A 424 -12.57 30.61 -5.69
C GLN A 424 -13.22 29.50 -6.52
N GLU A 425 -13.11 29.53 -7.85
CA GLU A 425 -13.65 28.47 -8.72
C GLU A 425 -12.87 27.17 -8.59
N VAL A 426 -11.53 27.26 -8.54
CA VAL A 426 -10.65 26.08 -8.40
C VAL A 426 -10.66 25.60 -6.95
N ASN A 427 -10.65 26.51 -5.99
CA ASN A 427 -10.67 26.19 -4.57
C ASN A 427 -12.09 26.20 -3.98
N ALA A 428 -13.10 25.87 -4.79
CA ALA A 428 -14.50 25.77 -4.38
C ALA A 428 -14.58 24.79 -3.20
N GLY A 429 -14.84 25.34 -2.01
CA GLY A 429 -14.46 24.73 -0.73
C GLY A 429 -15.01 23.33 -0.46
N GLY A 430 -14.54 22.78 0.66
CA GLY A 430 -14.88 21.43 1.11
C GLY A 430 -13.69 20.50 1.13
N HIS A 431 -13.92 19.30 1.61
CA HIS A 431 -12.93 18.25 1.74
C HIS A 431 -13.47 16.95 1.15
N LYS A 432 -12.58 16.12 0.62
CA LYS A 432 -12.86 14.73 0.26
C LYS A 432 -12.37 13.86 1.41
N ARG A 433 -13.22 12.95 1.88
CA ARG A 433 -12.86 11.99 2.92
C ARG A 433 -12.52 10.66 2.26
N GLU A 434 -11.26 10.27 2.37
CA GLU A 434 -10.76 8.94 2.03
C GLU A 434 -10.25 8.28 3.33
N PHE A 435 -9.05 7.69 3.33
CA PHE A 435 -8.36 7.31 4.56
C PHE A 435 -8.01 8.55 5.41
N THR A 436 -7.56 9.62 4.77
CA THR A 436 -7.34 10.95 5.39
C THR A 436 -8.30 12.00 4.83
N LEU A 437 -8.35 13.15 5.52
CA LEU A 437 -9.15 14.29 5.11
C LEU A 437 -8.38 15.13 4.08
N HIS A 438 -8.73 15.05 2.80
CA HIS A 438 -8.07 15.80 1.71
C HIS A 438 -8.85 17.05 1.31
N PRO A 439 -8.21 18.13 0.84
CA PRO A 439 -8.93 19.21 0.17
C PRO A 439 -9.54 18.72 -1.14
N LYS A 440 -10.81 19.07 -1.42
CA LYS A 440 -11.56 18.53 -2.57
C LYS A 440 -10.98 18.96 -3.93
N ASN A 441 -10.45 20.18 -4.00
CA ASN A 441 -9.73 20.75 -5.13
C ASN A 441 -8.64 21.70 -4.59
N VAL A 442 -7.44 21.67 -5.13
CA VAL A 442 -6.33 22.56 -4.74
C VAL A 442 -5.78 23.26 -5.97
N GLY A 443 -6.15 24.53 -6.14
CA GLY A 443 -5.52 25.45 -7.08
C GLY A 443 -4.59 26.39 -6.34
N VAL A 444 -3.29 26.32 -6.63
CA VAL A 444 -2.29 27.23 -6.04
C VAL A 444 -1.36 27.69 -7.15
N THR A 445 -1.13 28.99 -7.22
CA THR A 445 -0.07 29.55 -8.06
C THR A 445 1.24 29.48 -7.28
N ILE A 446 2.32 29.04 -7.93
CA ILE A 446 3.64 28.94 -7.30
C ILE A 446 4.58 29.89 -8.05
N THR A 447 5.14 30.84 -7.33
CA THR A 447 6.25 31.69 -7.80
C THR A 447 7.52 31.21 -7.12
N PHE A 448 8.57 30.96 -7.89
CA PHE A 448 9.89 30.63 -7.35
C PHE A 448 10.64 31.92 -7.02
N ASP A 449 11.18 32.00 -5.80
CA ASP A 449 11.85 33.20 -5.28
C ASP A 449 13.35 33.25 -5.59
#